data_AF-A0A949G598-F1
#
_entry.id   AF-A0A949G598-F1
#
_cell.length_a   1.000
_cell.length_b   1.000
_cell.length_c   1.000
_cell.angle_alpha   90.00
_cell.angle_beta   90.00
_cell.angle_gamma   90.00
#
_symmetry.space_group_name_H-M   'P 1'
#
loop_
_entity.id
_entity.type
_entity.pdbx_description
1 polymer ?
#
loop_
_entity_poly.entity_id
_entity_poly.type
_entity_poly.pdbx_seq_one_letter_code
_entity_poly.pdbx_strand_id
1 'polypeptide(L)'
;MESSNTHHHPEVDVGVSYSFLLFMALIVVAVTWLGVLNFTEGKKTEVAKSNGEDWVAWLTEQGTTRFEADYKIEACKGGVKPSSEAAKTEGPVLGTWGACLDYILKNTELKNQNNAFFNKPPHFVEKCIPTDRTIMGAIVLEDLMPTPPGSAIPFVGTQLVETDPIDYKMQLRISVCDKGGYAVKVAEFEF
;
A
#
# COMPACT_ATOMS: atom_id res chain seq x y z
N MET A 1 -11.49 56.29 -70.63
CA MET A 1 -11.42 54.99 -69.92
C MET A 1 -10.37 55.16 -68.84
N GLU A 2 -10.75 55.12 -67.57
CA GLU A 2 -10.17 54.19 -66.58
C GLU A 2 -10.97 54.37 -65.27
N SER A 3 -11.79 53.38 -64.96
CA SER A 3 -12.56 53.35 -63.72
C SER A 3 -11.65 52.81 -62.62
N SER A 4 -11.24 53.67 -61.69
CA SER A 4 -10.46 53.25 -60.52
C SER A 4 -11.37 52.44 -59.59
N ASN A 5 -11.22 51.11 -59.63
CA ASN A 5 -11.86 50.20 -58.69
C ASN A 5 -11.05 50.20 -57.38
N THR A 6 -11.51 50.97 -56.40
CA THR A 6 -10.97 50.93 -55.05
C THR A 6 -11.49 49.67 -54.35
N HIS A 7 -10.67 48.62 -54.30
CA HIS A 7 -10.96 47.41 -53.53
C HIS A 7 -10.93 47.74 -52.03
N HIS A 8 -12.12 47.81 -51.42
CA HIS A 8 -12.26 47.88 -49.97
C HIS A 8 -12.07 46.47 -49.41
N HIS A 9 -10.88 46.19 -48.86
CA HIS A 9 -10.68 44.97 -48.08
C HIS A 9 -11.43 45.15 -46.75
N PRO A 10 -12.44 44.32 -46.43
CA PRO A 10 -13.01 44.33 -45.09
C PRO A 10 -11.90 43.95 -44.11
N GLU A 11 -11.72 44.72 -43.04
CA GLU A 11 -10.92 44.28 -41.91
C GLU A 11 -11.48 42.93 -41.44
N VAL A 12 -10.68 41.88 -41.58
CA VAL A 12 -10.98 40.60 -40.96
C VAL A 12 -10.87 40.87 -39.47
N ASP A 13 -12.01 40.99 -38.80
CA ASP A 13 -12.07 40.97 -37.35
C ASP A 13 -11.51 39.61 -36.92
N VAL A 14 -10.20 39.57 -36.65
CA VAL A 14 -9.49 38.47 -35.96
C VAL A 14 -9.88 38.44 -34.48
N GLY A 15 -11.11 38.90 -34.19
CA GLY A 15 -11.76 39.10 -32.92
C GLY A 15 -11.97 37.80 -32.20
N VAL A 16 -10.88 37.28 -31.66
CA VAL A 16 -10.91 36.59 -30.39
C VAL A 16 -11.68 37.49 -29.42
N SER A 17 -12.96 37.20 -29.24
CA SER A 17 -13.83 37.96 -28.34
C SER A 17 -13.27 37.81 -26.93
N TYR A 18 -13.15 38.91 -26.16
CA TYR A 18 -12.66 38.83 -24.78
C TYR A 18 -13.45 37.81 -23.92
N SER A 19 -14.73 37.60 -24.24
CA SER A 19 -15.57 36.53 -23.67
C SER A 19 -15.06 35.13 -23.97
N PHE A 20 -14.56 34.87 -25.19
CA PHE A 20 -13.95 33.61 -25.58
C PHE A 20 -12.62 33.37 -24.85
N LEU A 21 -11.77 34.40 -24.71
CA LEU A 21 -10.53 34.28 -23.93
C LEU A 21 -10.80 34.02 -22.44
N LEU A 22 -11.77 34.71 -21.87
CA LEU A 22 -12.18 34.49 -20.49
C LEU A 22 -12.69 33.05 -20.30
N PHE A 23 -13.52 32.56 -21.22
CA PHE A 23 -14.01 31.19 -21.21
C PHE A 23 -12.85 30.18 -21.30
N MET A 24 -11.90 30.37 -22.22
CA MET A 24 -10.71 29.52 -22.34
C MET A 24 -9.87 29.54 -21.06
N ALA A 25 -9.66 30.70 -20.45
CA ALA A 25 -8.95 30.81 -19.18
C ALA A 25 -9.65 30.05 -18.05
N LEU A 26 -10.99 30.14 -17.96
CA LEU A 26 -11.78 29.39 -16.99
C LEU A 26 -11.68 27.88 -17.19
N ILE A 27 -11.71 27.41 -18.45
CA ILE A 27 -11.53 26.00 -18.76
C ILE A 27 -10.13 25.52 -18.34
N VAL A 28 -9.07 26.28 -18.63
CA VAL A 28 -7.70 25.95 -18.20
C VAL A 28 -7.61 25.83 -16.68
N VAL A 29 -8.17 26.79 -15.93
CA VAL A 29 -8.22 26.73 -14.46
C VAL A 29 -8.97 25.49 -13.98
N ALA A 30 -10.13 25.18 -14.56
CA ALA A 30 -10.93 24.03 -14.18
C ALA A 30 -10.21 22.70 -14.42
N VAL A 31 -9.56 22.51 -15.57
CA VAL A 31 -8.83 21.28 -15.87
C VAL A 31 -7.57 21.14 -15.02
N THR A 32 -6.83 22.22 -14.77
CA THR A 32 -5.67 22.21 -13.86
C THR A 32 -6.11 21.83 -12.44
N TRP A 33 -7.21 22.39 -11.96
CA TRP A 33 -7.77 22.06 -10.65
C TRP A 33 -8.14 20.58 -10.54
N LEU A 34 -8.87 20.04 -11.53
CA LEU A 34 -9.19 18.60 -11.59
C LEU A 34 -7.92 17.73 -11.64
N GLY A 35 -6.89 18.17 -12.36
CA GLY A 35 -5.60 17.50 -12.41
C GLY A 35 -4.94 17.42 -11.03
N VAL A 36 -4.89 18.52 -10.29
CA VAL A 36 -4.31 18.57 -8.94
C VAL A 36 -5.07 17.67 -7.95
N LEU A 37 -6.41 17.66 -8.03
CA LEU A 37 -7.23 16.77 -7.19
C LEU A 37 -6.94 15.30 -7.48
N ASN A 38 -6.95 14.90 -8.75
CA ASN A 38 -6.67 13.52 -9.14
C ASN A 38 -5.24 13.09 -8.78
N PHE A 39 -4.26 13.98 -8.95
CA PHE A 39 -2.89 13.71 -8.56
C PHE A 39 -2.74 13.51 -7.05
N THR A 40 -3.37 14.37 -6.26
CA THR A 40 -3.33 14.27 -4.78
C THR A 40 -3.98 12.98 -4.30
N GLU A 41 -5.09 12.58 -4.91
CA GLU A 41 -5.75 11.30 -4.62
C GLU A 41 -4.88 10.10 -5.03
N GLY A 42 -4.24 10.15 -6.21
CA GLY A 42 -3.33 9.10 -6.66
C GLY A 42 -2.11 8.93 -5.76
N LYS A 43 -1.56 10.05 -5.23
CA LYS A 43 -0.44 10.02 -4.28
C LYS A 43 -0.74 9.25 -3.01
N LYS A 44 -2.00 9.17 -2.55
CA LYS A 44 -2.36 8.40 -1.36
C LYS A 44 -2.11 6.90 -1.55
N THR A 45 -2.40 6.39 -2.73
CA THR A 45 -2.10 4.99 -3.10
C THR A 45 -0.59 4.75 -3.14
N GLU A 46 0.18 5.72 -3.66
CA GLU A 46 1.65 5.61 -3.67
C GLU A 46 2.24 5.58 -2.26
N VAL A 47 1.72 6.40 -1.34
CA VAL A 47 2.12 6.35 0.07
C VAL A 47 1.77 5.00 0.70
N ALA A 48 0.57 4.47 0.41
CA ALA A 48 0.20 3.14 0.89
C ALA A 48 1.16 2.06 0.37
N LYS A 49 1.54 2.12 -0.92
CA LYS A 49 2.52 1.21 -1.52
C LYS A 49 3.89 1.34 -0.87
N SER A 50 4.40 2.56 -0.72
CA SER A 50 5.67 2.84 -0.05
C SER A 50 5.68 2.28 1.39
N ASN A 51 4.59 2.44 2.14
CA ASN A 51 4.48 1.84 3.47
C ASN A 51 4.65 0.31 3.39
N GLY A 52 3.97 -0.34 2.45
CA GLY A 52 4.12 -1.78 2.21
C GLY A 52 5.55 -2.19 1.81
N GLU A 53 6.24 -1.38 1.01
CA GLU A 53 7.63 -1.61 0.62
C GLU A 53 8.58 -1.55 1.82
N ASP A 54 8.38 -0.62 2.76
CA ASP A 54 9.17 -0.58 4.00
C ASP A 54 8.95 -1.84 4.86
N TRP A 55 7.71 -2.34 4.92
CA TRP A 55 7.42 -3.62 5.62
C TRP A 55 8.14 -4.78 4.95
N VAL A 56 8.11 -4.85 3.62
CA VAL A 56 8.84 -5.87 2.85
C VAL A 56 10.33 -5.77 3.12
N ALA A 57 10.92 -4.58 3.08
CA ALA A 57 12.34 -4.37 3.31
C ALA A 57 12.75 -4.83 4.71
N TRP A 58 12.01 -4.41 5.73
CA TRP A 58 12.29 -4.77 7.11
C TRP A 58 12.14 -6.28 7.34
N LEU A 59 11.03 -6.87 6.90
CA LEU A 59 10.79 -8.30 7.10
C LEU A 59 11.78 -9.15 6.31
N THR A 60 12.11 -8.77 5.07
CA THR A 60 13.12 -9.49 4.29
C THR A 60 14.49 -9.46 4.98
N GLU A 61 14.92 -8.30 5.49
CA GLU A 61 16.18 -8.17 6.22
C GLU A 61 16.19 -9.08 7.46
N GLN A 62 15.13 -9.04 8.27
CA GLN A 62 15.04 -9.88 9.47
C GLN A 62 14.91 -11.37 9.15
N GLY A 63 14.21 -11.73 8.06
CA GLY A 63 14.03 -13.11 7.62
C GLY A 63 15.35 -13.82 7.31
N THR A 64 16.35 -13.09 6.83
CA THR A 64 17.67 -13.67 6.54
C THR A 64 18.45 -14.11 7.78
N THR A 65 18.23 -13.46 8.93
CA THR A 65 19.05 -13.64 10.14
C THR A 65 18.28 -14.22 11.33
N ARG A 66 16.95 -14.27 11.29
CA ARG A 66 16.13 -14.67 12.46
C ARG A 66 16.34 -16.11 12.95
N PHE A 67 16.97 -16.97 12.16
CA PHE A 67 17.34 -18.34 12.56
C PHE A 67 18.78 -18.45 13.09
N GLU A 68 19.54 -17.37 13.09
CA GLU A 68 20.89 -17.34 13.65
C GLU A 68 20.85 -17.44 15.17
N ALA A 69 21.89 -18.05 15.76
CA ALA A 69 21.93 -18.30 17.20
C ALA A 69 21.92 -16.99 18.01
N ASP A 70 22.59 -15.95 17.50
CA ASP A 70 22.77 -14.62 18.09
C ASP A 70 21.76 -13.57 17.59
N TYR A 71 20.68 -14.01 16.95
CA TYR A 71 19.60 -13.11 16.53
C TYR A 71 19.06 -12.28 17.71
N LYS A 72 19.00 -10.97 17.51
CA LYS A 72 18.82 -9.98 18.60
C LYS A 72 17.37 -9.74 18.99
N ILE A 73 16.42 -10.01 18.10
CA ILE A 73 15.00 -9.73 18.34
C ILE A 73 14.32 -11.03 18.78
N GLU A 74 14.33 -11.31 20.09
CA GLU A 74 13.75 -12.54 20.63
C GLU A 74 12.29 -12.77 20.22
N ALA A 75 11.51 -11.69 20.11
CA ALA A 75 10.10 -11.72 19.70
C ALA A 75 9.87 -12.23 18.26
N CYS A 76 10.86 -12.05 17.38
CA CYS A 76 10.80 -12.44 15.96
C CYS A 76 11.70 -13.65 15.64
N LYS A 77 12.32 -14.27 16.65
CA LYS A 77 13.31 -15.34 16.46
C LYS A 77 12.65 -16.60 15.88
N GLY A 78 13.23 -17.11 14.79
CA GLY A 78 12.84 -18.37 14.18
C GLY A 78 13.26 -19.59 15.01
N GLY A 79 12.62 -20.73 14.78
CA GLY A 79 12.90 -21.99 15.47
C GLY A 79 12.39 -22.07 16.92
N VAL A 80 11.82 -20.99 17.46
CA VAL A 80 11.21 -20.97 18.79
C VAL A 80 9.73 -21.34 18.68
N LYS A 81 9.37 -22.51 19.20
CA LYS A 81 7.96 -22.94 19.23
C LYS A 81 7.19 -22.14 20.28
N PRO A 82 5.95 -21.70 19.97
CA PRO A 82 5.07 -21.09 20.97
C PRO A 82 4.87 -22.04 22.16
N SER A 83 5.08 -21.53 23.37
CA SER A 83 4.81 -22.32 24.59
C SER A 83 3.30 -22.51 24.77
N SER A 84 2.87 -23.74 25.00
CA SER A 84 1.47 -24.08 25.32
C SER A 84 1.00 -23.52 26.67
N GLU A 85 1.93 -23.09 27.53
CA GLU A 85 1.64 -22.50 28.84
C GLU A 85 1.43 -20.98 28.78
N ALA A 86 1.89 -20.33 27.70
CA ALA A 86 1.82 -18.89 27.51
C ALA A 86 0.38 -18.36 27.33
N ALA A 87 -0.56 -19.22 26.93
CA ALA A 87 -1.99 -18.90 26.88
C ALA A 87 -2.61 -18.50 28.24
N LYS A 88 -1.86 -18.64 29.34
CA LYS A 88 -2.30 -18.30 30.71
C LYS A 88 -1.72 -16.99 31.25
N THR A 89 -0.86 -16.30 30.50
CA THR A 89 -0.18 -15.08 30.94
C THR A 89 -0.54 -13.93 29.99
N GLU A 90 -0.87 -12.74 30.50
CA GLU A 90 -1.30 -11.56 29.72
C GLU A 90 -0.17 -10.90 28.89
N GLY A 91 0.88 -11.63 28.53
CA GLY A 91 2.04 -11.14 27.77
C GLY A 91 2.14 -11.71 26.36
N PRO A 92 2.92 -11.08 25.46
CA PRO A 92 3.13 -11.59 24.11
C PRO A 92 3.77 -12.99 24.13
N VAL A 93 3.17 -13.93 23.40
CA VAL A 93 3.63 -15.31 23.32
C VAL A 93 4.83 -15.39 22.38
N LEU A 94 6.03 -15.60 22.91
CA LEU A 94 7.24 -15.76 22.09
C LEU A 94 7.07 -16.88 21.06
N GLY A 95 7.65 -16.69 19.88
CA GLY A 95 7.54 -17.63 18.77
C GLY A 95 6.22 -17.50 17.98
N THR A 96 5.34 -16.55 18.31
CA THR A 96 4.19 -16.19 17.48
C THR A 96 4.38 -14.89 16.71
N TRP A 97 3.64 -14.75 15.63
CA TRP A 97 3.59 -13.51 14.85
C TRP A 97 3.17 -12.31 15.69
N GLY A 98 2.20 -12.47 16.60
CA GLY A 98 1.71 -11.38 17.45
C GLY A 98 2.78 -10.76 18.34
N ALA A 99 3.68 -11.58 18.91
CA ALA A 99 4.81 -11.07 19.67
C ALA A 99 5.79 -10.28 18.79
N CYS A 100 6.09 -10.80 17.60
CA CYS A 100 6.94 -10.12 16.63
C CYS A 100 6.32 -8.80 16.15
N LEU A 101 5.03 -8.81 15.82
CA LEU A 101 4.27 -7.63 15.39
C LEU A 101 4.26 -6.55 16.47
N ASP A 102 4.01 -6.92 17.73
CA ASP A 102 4.04 -5.99 18.86
C ASP A 102 5.43 -5.36 19.02
N TYR A 103 6.50 -6.14 18.87
CA TYR A 103 7.86 -5.61 18.86
C TYR A 103 8.07 -4.61 17.72
N ILE A 104 7.65 -4.95 16.49
CA ILE A 104 7.79 -4.09 15.31
C ILE A 104 7.11 -2.75 15.55
N LEU A 105 5.85 -2.77 16.00
CA LEU A 105 5.03 -1.58 16.21
C LEU A 105 5.49 -0.72 17.40
N LYS A 106 6.36 -1.23 18.27
CA LYS A 106 6.93 -0.46 19.40
C LYS A 106 8.34 0.05 19.12
N ASN A 107 9.18 -0.76 18.48
CA ASN A 107 10.64 -0.57 18.47
C ASN A 107 11.23 -0.18 17.12
N THR A 108 10.45 -0.20 16.04
CA THR A 108 10.95 0.10 14.69
C THR A 108 10.35 1.40 14.13
N GLU A 109 10.86 1.85 12.99
CA GLU A 109 10.32 3.00 12.26
C GLU A 109 8.95 2.73 11.64
N LEU A 110 8.55 1.47 11.49
CA LEU A 110 7.25 1.09 10.90
C LEU A 110 6.07 1.61 11.73
N LYS A 111 6.26 1.86 13.02
CA LYS A 111 5.25 2.48 13.90
C LYS A 111 4.88 3.91 13.51
N ASN A 112 5.78 4.60 12.81
CA ASN A 112 5.61 5.99 12.41
C ASN A 112 4.87 6.11 11.06
N GLN A 113 4.56 4.99 10.41
CA GLN A 113 3.84 5.00 9.15
C GLN A 113 2.43 5.57 9.32
N ASN A 114 1.99 6.27 8.28
CA ASN A 114 0.68 6.87 8.22
C ASN A 114 -0.04 6.45 6.95
N ASN A 115 -1.30 6.05 7.09
CA ASN A 115 -2.20 5.83 5.99
C ASN A 115 -2.76 7.19 5.52
N ALA A 116 -2.36 7.63 4.34
CA ALA A 116 -2.75 8.91 3.75
C ALA A 116 -4.24 9.04 3.40
N PHE A 117 -5.01 7.95 3.45
CA PHE A 117 -6.48 7.98 3.25
C PHE A 117 -7.22 8.43 4.51
N PHE A 118 -6.78 8.00 5.69
CA PHE A 118 -7.46 8.28 6.96
C PHE A 118 -6.64 9.11 7.96
N ASN A 119 -5.38 9.39 7.66
CA ASN A 119 -4.42 10.00 8.57
C ASN A 119 -4.35 9.27 9.92
N LYS A 120 -4.27 7.94 9.84
CA LYS A 120 -4.12 7.02 10.98
C LYS A 120 -3.01 6.02 10.65
N PRO A 121 -2.43 5.34 11.64
CA PRO A 121 -1.53 4.22 11.38
C PRO A 121 -2.18 3.20 10.43
N PRO A 122 -1.43 2.64 9.45
CA PRO A 122 -1.90 1.51 8.69
C PRO A 122 -2.28 0.37 9.65
N HIS A 123 -3.41 -0.27 9.39
CA HIS A 123 -3.84 -1.44 10.14
C HIS A 123 -3.81 -2.66 9.23
N PHE A 124 -3.67 -3.83 9.84
CA PHE A 124 -3.67 -5.10 9.13
C PHE A 124 -5.11 -5.59 8.94
N VAL A 125 -5.43 -6.05 7.74
CA VAL A 125 -6.73 -6.63 7.39
C VAL A 125 -6.56 -7.98 6.72
N GLU A 126 -7.59 -8.83 6.80
CA GLU A 126 -7.57 -10.16 6.19
C GLU A 126 -7.43 -10.10 4.68
N LYS A 127 -8.13 -9.15 4.05
CA LYS A 127 -8.16 -8.97 2.60
C LYS A 127 -8.67 -7.59 2.22
N CYS A 128 -8.36 -7.17 1.00
CA CYS A 128 -8.95 -5.99 0.41
C CYS A 128 -10.33 -6.31 -0.20
N ILE A 129 -11.36 -5.59 0.23
CA ILE A 129 -12.76 -5.74 -0.18
C ILE A 129 -13.23 -4.44 -0.85
N PRO A 130 -13.55 -4.44 -2.16
CA PRO A 130 -13.90 -3.21 -2.88
C PRO A 130 -15.14 -2.46 -2.37
N THR A 131 -16.04 -3.18 -1.68
CA THR A 131 -17.24 -2.60 -1.08
C THR A 131 -16.98 -1.97 0.29
N ASP A 132 -15.87 -2.32 0.94
CA ASP A 132 -15.47 -1.75 2.22
C ASP A 132 -14.55 -0.56 1.97
N ARG A 133 -15.03 0.64 2.30
CA ARG A 133 -14.24 1.87 2.14
C ARG A 133 -13.41 2.18 3.37
N THR A 134 -13.44 1.38 4.43
CA THR A 134 -12.67 1.64 5.66
C THR A 134 -11.23 1.10 5.60
N ILE A 135 -10.96 0.27 4.60
CA ILE A 135 -9.70 -0.47 4.44
C ILE A 135 -8.74 0.19 3.44
N MET A 136 -9.07 1.34 2.83
CA MET A 136 -8.17 2.01 1.89
C MET A 136 -6.83 2.33 2.57
N GLY A 137 -5.72 1.90 1.99
CA GLY A 137 -4.38 2.02 2.56
C GLY A 137 -4.06 1.06 3.72
N ALA A 138 -4.93 0.08 4.01
CA ALA A 138 -4.62 -1.01 4.92
C ALA A 138 -3.62 -1.99 4.29
N ILE A 139 -2.95 -2.75 5.14
CA ILE A 139 -1.96 -3.76 4.75
C ILE A 139 -2.58 -5.14 4.91
N VAL A 140 -2.38 -5.99 3.90
CA VAL A 140 -2.73 -7.42 3.94
C VAL A 140 -1.41 -8.18 3.99
N LEU A 141 -1.22 -8.96 5.04
CA LEU A 141 -0.09 -9.86 5.20
C LEU A 141 -0.59 -11.30 5.16
N GLU A 142 -0.19 -12.02 4.12
CA GLU A 142 -0.57 -13.41 3.92
C GLU A 142 0.66 -14.30 4.08
N ASP A 143 0.48 -15.45 4.71
CA ASP A 143 1.40 -16.58 4.66
C ASP A 143 0.99 -17.52 3.51
N LEU A 144 1.93 -17.80 2.61
CA LEU A 144 1.73 -18.60 1.41
C LEU A 144 2.13 -20.05 1.69
N MET A 145 1.13 -20.88 1.92
CA MET A 145 1.33 -22.32 2.10
C MET A 145 1.40 -23.03 0.74
N PRO A 146 2.43 -23.86 0.50
CA PRO A 146 2.51 -24.66 -0.72
C PRO A 146 1.38 -25.70 -0.74
N THR A 147 0.68 -25.78 -1.86
CA THR A 147 -0.39 -26.76 -2.04
C THR A 147 0.17 -28.14 -2.39
N PRO A 148 -0.62 -29.22 -2.20
CA PRO A 148 -0.18 -30.56 -2.57
C PRO A 148 0.19 -30.69 -4.06
N PRO A 149 1.18 -31.53 -4.41
CA PRO A 149 1.54 -31.81 -5.79
C PRO A 149 0.32 -32.22 -6.63
N GLY A 150 0.16 -31.62 -7.80
CA GLY A 150 -0.99 -31.84 -8.70
C GLY A 150 -2.12 -30.82 -8.57
N SER A 151 -2.03 -29.88 -7.61
CA SER A 151 -2.90 -28.70 -7.56
C SER A 151 -2.62 -27.75 -8.72
N ALA A 152 -3.67 -27.10 -9.24
CA ALA A 152 -3.55 -26.08 -10.28
C ALA A 152 -3.05 -24.73 -9.74
N ILE A 153 -3.18 -24.49 -8.43
CA ILE A 153 -2.69 -23.28 -7.75
C ILE A 153 -1.50 -23.68 -6.89
N PRO A 154 -0.30 -23.11 -7.07
CA PRO A 154 0.90 -23.57 -6.37
C PRO A 154 0.89 -23.21 -4.88
N PHE A 155 0.30 -22.07 -4.51
CA PHE A 155 0.25 -21.56 -3.14
C PHE A 155 -1.15 -21.09 -2.77
N VAL A 156 -1.53 -21.27 -1.51
CA VAL A 156 -2.74 -20.69 -0.91
C VAL A 156 -2.30 -19.72 0.18
N GLY A 157 -2.73 -18.47 0.05
CA GLY A 157 -2.50 -17.44 1.05
C GLY A 157 -3.52 -17.54 2.18
N THR A 158 -3.06 -17.50 3.42
CA THR A 158 -3.89 -17.30 4.61
C THR A 158 -3.42 -16.05 5.34
N GLN A 159 -4.34 -15.29 5.92
CA GLN A 159 -3.96 -14.14 6.75
C GLN A 159 -3.06 -14.60 7.89
N LEU A 160 -1.93 -13.92 8.07
CA LEU A 160 -1.07 -14.15 9.23
C LEU A 160 -1.68 -13.47 10.47
N VAL A 161 -2.12 -14.27 11.43
CA VAL A 161 -2.77 -13.80 12.68
C VAL A 161 -1.83 -13.90 13.87
N GLU A 162 -2.15 -13.19 14.96
CA GLU A 162 -1.25 -13.03 16.12
C GLU A 162 -0.82 -14.34 16.78
N THR A 163 -1.65 -15.39 16.69
CA THR A 163 -1.38 -16.71 17.26
C THR A 163 -0.52 -17.60 16.38
N ASP A 164 -0.28 -17.19 15.12
CA ASP A 164 0.42 -18.05 14.17
C ASP A 164 1.87 -18.23 14.55
N PRO A 165 2.38 -19.47 14.53
CA PRO A 165 3.76 -19.74 14.85
C PRO A 165 4.67 -19.22 13.74
N ILE A 166 5.79 -18.62 14.14
CA ILE A 166 6.86 -18.18 13.24
C ILE A 166 8.12 -19.05 13.40
N ASP A 167 7.97 -20.31 13.81
CA ASP A 167 9.10 -21.20 14.12
C ASP A 167 9.77 -21.81 12.87
N TYR A 168 9.16 -21.70 11.70
CA TYR A 168 9.67 -22.19 10.41
C TYR A 168 9.81 -21.04 9.41
N LYS A 169 10.54 -21.29 8.31
CA LYS A 169 10.70 -20.34 7.19
C LYS A 169 9.39 -20.25 6.42
N MET A 170 8.78 -19.07 6.41
CA MET A 170 7.49 -18.81 5.78
C MET A 170 7.67 -18.00 4.50
N GLN A 171 6.75 -18.19 3.56
CA GLN A 171 6.72 -17.40 2.34
C GLN A 171 5.61 -16.37 2.48
N LEU A 172 5.97 -15.12 2.75
CA LEU A 172 4.99 -14.06 3.01
C LEU A 172 4.65 -13.31 1.73
N ARG A 173 3.40 -12.84 1.63
CA ARG A 173 2.96 -11.84 0.65
C ARG A 173 2.46 -10.61 1.38
N ILE A 174 2.97 -9.45 0.97
CA ILE A 174 2.41 -8.16 1.37
C ILE A 174 1.65 -7.56 0.20
N SER A 175 0.41 -7.16 0.48
CA SER A 175 -0.40 -6.34 -0.41
C SER A 175 -0.93 -5.13 0.35
N VAL A 176 -1.26 -4.06 -0.37
CA VAL A 176 -1.90 -2.88 0.20
C VAL A 176 -3.22 -2.63 -0.50
N CYS A 177 -4.23 -2.17 0.23
CA CYS A 177 -5.52 -1.87 -0.37
C CYS A 177 -5.50 -0.48 -1.00
N ASP A 178 -5.82 -0.36 -2.29
CA ASP A 178 -5.90 0.93 -2.96
C ASP A 178 -7.18 1.71 -2.57
N LYS A 179 -7.38 2.86 -3.20
CA LYS A 179 -8.59 3.68 -3.02
C LYS A 179 -9.89 2.93 -3.38
N GLY A 180 -9.82 1.99 -4.32
CA GLY A 180 -10.96 1.17 -4.73
C GLY A 180 -11.20 -0.03 -3.82
N GLY A 181 -10.37 -0.25 -2.80
CA GLY A 181 -10.41 -1.45 -1.95
C GLY A 181 -9.89 -2.70 -2.67
N TYR A 182 -9.10 -2.54 -3.74
CA TYR A 182 -8.43 -3.64 -4.44
C TYR A 182 -7.03 -3.87 -3.89
N ALA A 183 -6.61 -5.13 -3.86
CA ALA A 183 -5.28 -5.49 -3.41
C ALA A 183 -4.24 -5.15 -4.49
N VAL A 184 -3.28 -4.30 -4.12
CA VAL A 184 -2.06 -4.03 -4.88
C VAL A 184 -0.95 -4.86 -4.27
N LYS A 185 -0.51 -5.89 -4.99
CA LYS A 185 0.59 -6.76 -4.55
C LYS A 185 1.89 -5.96 -4.52
N VAL A 186 2.55 -5.94 -3.37
CA VAL A 186 3.84 -5.24 -3.20
C VAL A 186 4.98 -6.22 -3.47
N ALA A 187 5.03 -7.32 -2.72
CA ALA A 187 6.05 -8.36 -2.90
C ALA A 187 5.61 -9.70 -2.29
N GLU A 188 6.27 -10.76 -2.76
CA GLU A 188 6.32 -12.08 -2.12
C GLU A 188 7.78 -12.35 -1.76
N PHE A 189 8.06 -12.79 -0.52
CA PHE A 189 9.41 -12.94 -0.01
C PHE A 189 9.47 -14.04 1.06
N GLU A 190 10.68 -14.55 1.34
CA GLU A 190 10.91 -15.46 2.46
C GLU A 190 11.10 -14.65 3.74
N PHE A 191 10.38 -15.02 4.79
CA PHE A 191 10.59 -14.55 6.14
C PHE A 191 11.00 -15.74 7.01
#